data_AF-A0A1M6TE08-F1
#
_entry.id   AF-A0A1M6TE08-F1
#
_cell.length_a   1.000
_cell.length_b   1.000
_cell.length_c   1.000
_cell.angle_alpha   90.00
_cell.angle_beta   90.00
_cell.angle_gamma   90.00
#
_symmetry.space_group_name_H-M   'P 1'
#
loop_
_entity.id
_entity.type
_entity.pdbx_description
1 polymer ?
#
loop_
_entity_poly.entity_id
_entity_poly.type
_entity_poly.pdbx_seq_one_letter_code
_entity_poly.pdbx_strand_id
1 'polypeptide(L)'
;MRPTLLMCLLVMSLHAFSQITEDFTDGDFTNNPAWSGDITAFEIESGQLNSNGPDITETLHLSTPNSLINYTEWTFLVDMRFAPSGSNKTRTYLVSDAANLEGNLNGYYIQIGQSGNDEIDFYRQTAGSSSLLFTGTTQFTGDVIVRVKVTRDALGTWSIFADPTGGVAFASEGDDFVDNTHTSTSYFGFVAFHTKTNKYNFYFDDVSVAAFDPPFGLASVDVEGSQSLRLHFTQGLDATSAESVSNYTLSNGYATPSSALIDASNADQVLLTFADDFSNNDYILTLNNINNADQDET
;
A
#
# COMPACT_ATOMS: atom_id res chain seq x y z
N MET A 1 -39.36 -17.30 38.72
CA MET A 1 -38.07 -16.65 38.45
C MET A 1 -38.11 -16.17 37.00
N ARG A 2 -37.91 -14.88 36.74
CA ARG A 2 -37.94 -14.32 35.37
C ARG A 2 -36.59 -14.61 34.69
N PRO A 3 -36.54 -15.17 33.47
CA PRO A 3 -35.27 -15.37 32.78
C PRO A 3 -34.73 -14.02 32.33
N THR A 4 -33.49 -13.73 32.72
CA THR A 4 -32.74 -12.54 32.28
C THR A 4 -31.95 -12.95 31.04
N LEU A 5 -32.23 -12.32 29.90
CA LEU A 5 -31.47 -12.52 28.66
C LEU A 5 -30.17 -11.73 28.76
N LEU A 6 -29.03 -12.42 28.79
CA LEU A 6 -27.71 -11.81 28.69
C LEU A 6 -27.37 -11.69 27.20
N MET A 7 -27.42 -10.47 26.66
CA MET A 7 -26.97 -10.18 25.30
C MET A 7 -25.48 -9.86 25.34
N CYS A 8 -24.63 -10.80 24.93
CA CYS A 8 -23.22 -10.55 24.68
C CYS A 8 -23.08 -9.88 23.31
N LEU A 9 -22.71 -8.60 23.30
CA LEU A 9 -22.34 -7.88 22.09
C LEU A 9 -20.88 -8.22 21.75
N LEU A 10 -20.67 -9.11 20.78
CA LEU A 10 -19.35 -9.41 20.25
C LEU A 10 -19.02 -8.35 19.18
N VAL A 11 -18.23 -7.35 19.54
CA VAL A 11 -17.67 -6.40 18.56
C VAL A 11 -16.51 -7.12 17.89
N MET A 12 -16.74 -7.71 16.72
CA MET A 12 -15.67 -8.15 15.84
C MET A 12 -15.11 -6.91 15.14
N SER A 13 -13.97 -6.39 15.61
CA SER A 13 -13.17 -5.48 14.80
C SER A 13 -12.54 -6.31 13.68
N LEU A 14 -12.93 -6.02 12.44
CA LEU A 14 -12.17 -6.42 11.26
C LEU A 14 -10.85 -5.66 11.34
N HIS A 15 -9.78 -6.37 11.67
CA HIS A 15 -8.44 -5.79 11.66
C HIS A 15 -7.94 -5.91 10.23
N ALA A 16 -7.74 -4.79 9.55
CA ALA A 16 -6.89 -4.77 8.37
C ALA A 16 -5.50 -5.27 8.79
N PHE A 17 -4.91 -6.20 8.03
CA PHE A 17 -3.57 -6.70 8.28
C PHE A 17 -2.55 -5.66 7.82
N SER A 18 -2.26 -4.70 8.70
CA SER A 18 -1.06 -3.88 8.52
C SER A 18 0.17 -4.74 8.75
N GLN A 19 1.13 -4.71 7.82
CA GLN A 19 2.41 -5.39 8.01
C GLN A 19 3.32 -4.59 8.95
N ILE A 20 3.24 -3.27 8.89
CA ILE A 20 4.02 -2.36 9.74
C ILE A 20 3.04 -1.37 10.34
N THR A 21 2.91 -1.33 11.65
CA THR A 21 2.25 -0.25 12.38
C THR A 21 3.18 0.17 13.49
N GLU A 22 3.61 1.43 13.46
CA GLU A 22 4.61 1.97 14.35
C GLU A 22 4.30 3.44 14.61
N ASP A 23 3.98 3.75 15.86
CA ASP A 23 3.72 5.11 16.34
C ASP A 23 4.77 5.54 17.38
N PHE A 24 5.78 4.70 17.65
CA PHE A 24 6.89 4.91 18.60
C PHE A 24 6.47 5.31 20.03
N THR A 25 5.18 5.20 20.37
CA THR A 25 4.65 5.66 21.67
C THR A 25 5.10 4.79 22.84
N ASP A 26 5.57 3.58 22.56
CA ASP A 26 6.12 2.65 23.54
C ASP A 26 7.59 2.93 23.89
N GLY A 27 8.25 3.86 23.18
CA GLY A 27 9.64 4.22 23.40
C GLY A 27 10.64 3.19 22.86
N ASP A 28 10.22 2.27 21.98
CA ASP A 28 11.09 1.29 21.33
C ASP A 28 10.93 1.32 19.80
N PHE A 29 12.03 1.11 19.08
CA PHE A 29 12.02 0.87 17.62
C PHE A 29 12.79 -0.40 17.28
N THR A 30 13.20 -1.18 18.27
CA THR A 30 13.99 -2.40 18.07
C THR A 30 13.14 -3.66 18.15
N ASN A 31 11.87 -3.56 18.57
CA ASN A 31 10.94 -4.68 18.63
C ASN A 31 9.53 -4.26 18.17
N ASN A 32 8.89 -5.13 17.40
CA ASN A 32 7.47 -5.04 17.00
C ASN A 32 6.99 -3.67 16.47
N PRO A 33 7.49 -3.22 15.31
CA PRO A 33 8.47 -3.86 14.42
C PRO A 33 9.94 -3.66 14.82
N ALA A 34 10.82 -4.58 14.40
CA ALA A 34 12.24 -4.45 14.66
C ALA A 34 12.94 -3.67 13.53
N TRP A 35 13.40 -2.46 13.84
CA TRP A 35 14.20 -1.66 12.93
C TRP A 35 15.70 -1.96 13.06
N SER A 36 16.42 -1.88 11.94
CA SER A 36 17.85 -2.17 11.83
C SER A 36 18.57 -1.13 10.96
N GLY A 37 19.89 -1.04 11.06
CA GLY A 37 20.69 0.02 10.42
C GLY A 37 21.52 0.76 11.45
N ASP A 38 21.53 2.09 11.39
CA ASP A 38 22.29 2.97 12.28
C ASP A 38 21.59 3.19 13.62
N ILE A 39 21.20 2.12 14.31
CA ILE A 39 20.36 2.16 15.53
C ILE A 39 20.91 3.03 16.66
N THR A 40 22.21 3.32 16.69
CA THR A 40 22.84 4.21 17.68
C THR A 40 22.73 5.69 17.32
N ALA A 41 22.34 5.99 16.09
CA ALA A 41 22.18 7.34 15.54
C ALA A 41 20.71 7.75 15.44
N PHE A 42 19.82 7.02 16.11
CA PHE A 42 18.41 7.35 16.28
C PHE A 42 18.02 7.13 17.75
N GLU A 43 17.02 7.87 18.20
CA GLU A 43 16.41 7.72 19.51
C GLU A 43 14.91 7.99 19.42
N ILE A 44 14.17 7.71 20.49
CA ILE A 44 12.78 8.12 20.61
C ILE A 44 12.68 9.26 21.61
N GLU A 45 12.15 10.38 21.15
CA GLU A 45 11.86 11.55 21.97
C GLU A 45 10.36 11.87 21.90
N SER A 46 9.71 11.92 23.06
CA SER A 46 8.27 12.23 23.17
C SER A 46 7.34 11.36 22.32
N GLY A 47 7.72 10.10 22.09
CA GLY A 47 6.95 9.16 21.29
C GLY A 47 7.16 9.30 19.79
N GLN A 48 8.24 9.93 19.34
CA GLN A 48 8.59 10.03 17.92
C GLN A 48 10.02 9.55 17.70
N LEU A 49 10.28 8.89 16.57
CA LEU A 49 11.65 8.52 16.18
C LEU A 49 12.39 9.76 15.68
N ASN A 50 13.49 10.14 16.32
CA ASN A 50 14.32 11.26 15.88
C ASN A 50 15.77 10.84 15.59
N SER A 51 16.41 11.56 14.66
CA SER A 51 17.84 11.41 14.41
C SER A 51 18.66 11.83 15.64
N ASN A 52 19.71 11.07 15.95
CA ASN A 52 20.76 11.35 16.94
C ASN A 52 22.14 11.18 16.28
N GLY A 53 22.35 11.86 15.15
CA GLY A 53 23.54 11.71 14.32
C GLY A 53 24.82 12.24 14.98
N PRO A 54 26.01 11.89 14.45
CA PRO A 54 27.28 12.40 14.95
C PRO A 54 27.54 13.87 14.54
N ASP A 55 28.56 14.50 15.13
CA ASP A 55 29.02 15.87 14.83
C ASP A 55 29.75 16.00 13.46
N ILE A 56 29.26 15.29 12.45
CA ILE A 56 29.71 15.30 11.05
C ILE A 56 28.53 15.40 10.09
N THR A 57 28.83 15.63 8.81
CA THR A 57 27.83 15.48 7.74
C THR A 57 27.86 14.03 7.30
N GLU A 58 26.72 13.35 7.42
CA GLU A 58 26.61 11.93 7.17
C GLU A 58 25.19 11.57 6.74
N THR A 59 25.01 10.32 6.31
CA THR A 59 23.72 9.72 6.01
C THR A 59 23.44 8.67 7.07
N LEU A 60 22.23 8.68 7.60
CA LEU A 60 21.75 7.69 8.56
C LEU A 60 20.61 6.93 7.93
N HIS A 61 20.47 5.64 8.23
CA HIS A 61 19.30 4.89 7.82
C HIS A 61 18.77 3.95 8.92
N LEU A 62 17.47 3.71 8.83
CA LEU A 62 16.81 2.59 9.49
C LEU A 62 15.89 1.89 8.49
N SER A 63 15.83 0.58 8.56
CA SER A 63 14.91 -0.23 7.78
C SER A 63 14.29 -1.35 8.61
N THR A 64 13.09 -1.73 8.22
CA THR A 64 12.32 -2.83 8.80
C THR A 64 11.79 -3.74 7.69
N PRO A 65 11.66 -5.06 7.91
CA PRO A 65 11.16 -5.98 6.89
C PRO A 65 9.75 -5.59 6.39
N ASN A 66 9.58 -5.62 5.06
CA ASN A 66 8.29 -5.42 4.39
C ASN A 66 8.15 -6.43 3.24
N SER A 67 6.95 -6.92 2.99
CA SER A 67 6.59 -7.79 1.87
C SER A 67 5.37 -7.30 1.08
N LEU A 68 4.69 -6.26 1.53
CA LEU A 68 3.54 -5.66 0.86
C LEU A 68 3.99 -4.66 -0.22
N ILE A 69 3.42 -4.76 -1.42
CA ILE A 69 3.73 -3.87 -2.56
C ILE A 69 2.55 -3.60 -3.51
N ASN A 70 1.70 -4.59 -3.78
CA ASN A 70 0.49 -4.43 -4.60
C ASN A 70 -0.70 -4.27 -3.67
N TYR A 71 -1.67 -3.45 -4.08
CA TYR A 71 -2.82 -3.08 -3.25
C TYR A 71 -2.36 -2.65 -1.86
N THR A 72 -1.33 -1.81 -1.83
CA THR A 72 -0.64 -1.40 -0.61
C THR A 72 -0.75 0.09 -0.44
N GLU A 73 -1.05 0.50 0.79
CA GLU A 73 -1.01 1.87 1.26
C GLU A 73 0.16 2.02 2.24
N TRP A 74 1.00 3.03 2.00
CA TRP A 74 2.02 3.50 2.92
C TRP A 74 1.59 4.85 3.46
N THR A 75 1.50 4.98 4.78
CA THR A 75 1.31 6.25 5.48
C THR A 75 2.45 6.48 6.46
N PHE A 76 2.99 7.69 6.53
CA PHE A 76 4.05 8.06 7.47
C PHE A 76 4.10 9.59 7.65
N LEU A 77 4.53 10.03 8.82
CA LEU A 77 4.84 11.43 9.12
C LEU A 77 6.33 11.69 8.90
N VAL A 78 6.66 12.84 8.32
CA VAL A 78 8.00 13.44 8.31
C VAL A 78 7.90 14.81 8.97
N ASP A 79 8.71 15.04 10.01
CA ASP A 79 8.93 16.36 10.62
C ASP A 79 10.42 16.72 10.52
N MET A 80 10.74 17.77 9.75
CA MET A 80 12.06 18.36 9.65
C MET A 80 12.00 19.75 10.27
N ARG A 81 12.62 19.94 11.44
CA ARG A 81 12.60 21.23 12.18
C ARG A 81 13.62 22.24 11.64
N PHE A 82 13.67 22.33 10.31
CA PHE A 82 14.51 23.23 9.52
C PHE A 82 14.04 23.23 8.07
N ALA A 83 14.45 24.26 7.31
CA ALA A 83 14.26 24.30 5.85
C ALA A 83 15.14 23.26 5.13
N PRO A 84 14.56 22.31 4.37
CA PRO A 84 15.31 21.29 3.64
C PRO A 84 16.35 21.87 2.67
N SER A 85 17.28 21.02 2.24
CA SER A 85 18.29 21.36 1.24
C SER A 85 18.90 20.11 0.63
N GLY A 86 19.69 20.25 -0.43
CA GLY A 86 20.39 19.12 -1.04
C GLY A 86 21.31 18.32 -0.10
N SER A 87 21.76 18.93 1.01
CA SER A 87 22.58 18.30 2.07
C SER A 87 21.81 18.04 3.38
N ASN A 88 20.55 18.48 3.49
CA ASN A 88 19.67 18.18 4.62
C ASN A 88 18.30 17.76 4.07
N LYS A 89 18.10 16.46 3.92
CA LYS A 89 16.93 15.89 3.23
C LYS A 89 16.62 14.50 3.76
N THR A 90 15.41 14.04 3.50
CA THR A 90 14.98 12.68 3.85
C THR A 90 14.72 11.86 2.60
N ARG A 91 14.84 10.53 2.74
CA ARG A 91 14.16 9.59 1.87
C ARG A 91 13.35 8.62 2.71
N THR A 92 12.13 8.35 2.29
CA THR A 92 11.32 7.25 2.81
C THR A 92 11.18 6.21 1.72
N TYR A 93 11.89 5.09 1.88
CA TYR A 93 11.79 3.94 0.98
C TYR A 93 10.52 3.16 1.27
N LEU A 94 9.61 3.15 0.31
CA LEU A 94 8.39 2.36 0.34
C LEU A 94 8.67 0.90 -0.05
N VAL A 95 9.64 0.76 -0.98
CA VAL A 95 10.07 -0.49 -1.58
C VAL A 95 11.59 -0.52 -1.61
N SER A 96 12.18 -1.61 -1.12
CA SER A 96 13.61 -1.90 -1.24
C SER A 96 13.87 -3.39 -1.23
N ASP A 97 14.79 -3.87 -2.07
CA ASP A 97 15.32 -5.24 -2.06
C ASP A 97 16.50 -5.43 -1.08
N ALA A 98 16.93 -4.37 -0.39
CA ALA A 98 18.05 -4.39 0.53
C ALA A 98 17.75 -3.65 1.85
N ALA A 99 18.26 -4.19 2.97
CA ALA A 99 18.15 -3.56 4.28
C ALA A 99 18.98 -2.27 4.40
N ASN A 100 20.15 -2.24 3.74
CA ASN A 100 21.00 -1.06 3.69
C ASN A 100 20.48 -0.09 2.62
N LEU A 101 19.89 1.02 3.07
CA LEU A 101 19.25 2.03 2.22
C LEU A 101 20.20 3.11 1.70
N GLU A 102 21.47 3.08 2.13
CA GLU A 102 22.51 4.01 1.65
C GLU A 102 23.23 3.50 0.40
N GLY A 103 23.13 2.19 0.14
CA GLY A 103 23.85 1.50 -0.92
C GLY A 103 23.11 1.42 -2.25
N ASN A 104 23.63 0.54 -3.11
CA ASN A 104 22.94 0.14 -4.33
C ASN A 104 21.79 -0.80 -3.96
N LEU A 105 20.59 -0.48 -4.46
CA LEU A 105 19.39 -1.27 -4.25
C LEU A 105 18.39 -1.05 -5.39
N ASN A 106 17.37 -1.88 -5.46
CA ASN A 106 16.22 -1.69 -6.34
C ASN A 106 15.00 -1.33 -5.50
N GLY A 107 14.40 -0.18 -5.77
CA GLY A 107 13.34 0.33 -4.92
C GLY A 107 12.69 1.62 -5.39
N TYR A 108 11.75 2.09 -4.57
CA TYR A 108 11.05 3.35 -4.75
C TYR A 108 11.02 4.11 -3.43
N TYR A 109 11.23 5.42 -3.51
CA TYR A 109 11.24 6.27 -2.32
C TYR A 109 10.61 7.64 -2.59
N ILE A 110 10.01 8.19 -1.54
CA ILE A 110 9.69 9.61 -1.44
C ILE A 110 10.94 10.35 -0.96
N GLN A 111 11.25 11.51 -1.54
CA GLN A 111 12.28 12.42 -1.07
C GLN A 111 11.68 13.78 -0.73
N ILE A 112 12.10 14.34 0.40
CA ILE A 112 11.82 15.73 0.77
C ILE A 112 13.16 16.42 1.01
N GLY A 113 13.40 17.49 0.25
CA GLY A 113 14.64 18.27 0.30
C GLY A 113 15.55 18.06 -0.91
N GLN A 114 15.88 19.17 -1.58
CA GLN A 114 16.71 19.20 -2.78
C GLN A 114 17.39 20.57 -2.96
N SER A 115 17.95 20.82 -4.14
CA SER A 115 18.45 22.14 -4.52
C SER A 115 17.40 22.82 -5.39
N GLY A 116 16.84 23.94 -4.94
CA GLY A 116 15.77 24.64 -5.65
C GLY A 116 14.53 24.75 -4.77
N ASN A 117 13.36 24.53 -5.37
CA ASN A 117 12.14 24.38 -4.60
C ASN A 117 12.15 23.01 -3.92
N ASP A 118 11.63 22.94 -2.71
CA ASP A 118 11.48 21.69 -1.98
C ASP A 118 10.02 21.24 -2.08
N GLU A 119 9.79 20.07 -2.67
CA GLU A 119 8.48 19.43 -2.82
C GLU A 119 8.57 17.95 -2.38
N ILE A 120 7.45 17.23 -2.49
CA ILE A 120 7.40 15.78 -2.34
C ILE A 120 7.75 15.16 -3.69
N ASP A 121 8.95 14.58 -3.81
CA ASP A 121 9.37 13.91 -5.04
C ASP A 121 9.34 12.39 -4.88
N PHE A 122 8.87 11.68 -5.91
CA PHE A 122 8.90 10.24 -5.98
C PHE A 122 9.97 9.77 -6.96
N TYR A 123 10.86 8.92 -6.47
CA TYR A 123 11.96 8.37 -7.25
C TYR A 123 11.88 6.85 -7.33
N ARG A 124 12.28 6.33 -8.49
CA ARG A 124 12.75 4.95 -8.62
C ARG A 124 14.26 4.90 -8.49
N GLN A 125 14.79 3.95 -7.72
CA GLN A 125 16.21 3.61 -7.70
C GLN A 125 16.45 2.26 -8.38
N THR A 126 17.43 2.19 -9.28
CA THR A 126 17.93 0.93 -9.86
C THR A 126 19.42 0.86 -9.65
N ALA A 127 19.86 -0.08 -8.82
CA ALA A 127 21.21 -0.13 -8.26
C ALA A 127 21.61 1.24 -7.65
N GLY A 128 22.59 1.93 -8.22
CA GLY A 128 23.07 3.22 -7.72
C GLY A 128 22.42 4.46 -8.36
N SER A 129 21.46 4.27 -9.27
CA SER A 129 20.89 5.38 -10.05
C SER A 129 19.44 5.66 -9.67
N SER A 130 19.14 6.91 -9.36
CA SER A 130 17.78 7.39 -9.13
C SER A 130 17.18 8.04 -10.38
N SER A 131 15.90 7.80 -10.63
CA SER A 131 15.08 8.45 -11.67
C SER A 131 13.88 9.10 -11.01
N LEU A 132 13.72 10.41 -11.17
CA LEU A 132 12.51 11.13 -10.74
C LEU A 132 11.34 10.68 -11.63
N LEU A 133 10.24 10.27 -11.00
CA LEU A 133 9.02 9.84 -11.70
C LEU A 133 7.88 10.84 -11.52
N PHE A 134 7.84 11.52 -10.37
CA PHE A 134 6.75 12.42 -10.01
C PHE A 134 7.26 13.51 -9.05
N THR A 135 6.72 14.72 -9.19
CA THR A 135 6.92 15.85 -8.28
C THR A 135 5.55 16.36 -7.85
N GLY A 136 5.35 16.45 -6.54
CA GLY A 136 4.12 16.92 -5.92
C GLY A 136 3.90 18.42 -6.06
N THR A 137 2.77 18.88 -5.55
CA THR A 137 2.35 20.29 -5.62
C THR A 137 2.58 21.03 -4.31
N THR A 138 2.74 20.32 -3.20
CA THR A 138 3.08 20.91 -1.91
C THR A 138 4.53 21.42 -1.92
N GLN A 139 4.70 22.72 -1.64
CA GLN A 139 6.01 23.35 -1.54
C GLN A 139 6.41 23.67 -0.11
N PHE A 140 7.65 23.37 0.24
CA PHE A 140 8.25 23.63 1.54
C PHE A 140 9.26 24.79 1.43
N THR A 141 9.15 25.75 2.36
CA THR A 141 10.03 26.95 2.38
C THR A 141 10.67 27.22 3.75
N GLY A 142 10.38 26.36 4.73
CA GLY A 142 10.82 26.44 6.12
C GLY A 142 10.76 25.06 6.75
N ASP A 143 10.56 25.00 8.06
CA ASP A 143 10.31 23.74 8.77
C ASP A 143 9.20 22.94 8.08
N VAL A 144 9.41 21.63 7.95
CA VAL A 144 8.49 20.71 7.29
C VAL A 144 7.80 19.89 8.35
N ILE A 145 6.47 19.87 8.30
CA ILE A 145 5.68 18.80 8.90
C ILE A 145 4.71 18.32 7.84
N VAL A 146 4.75 17.04 7.51
CA VAL A 146 3.87 16.48 6.49
C VAL A 146 3.58 15.02 6.77
N ARG A 147 2.30 14.65 6.68
CA ARG A 147 1.92 13.24 6.61
C ARG A 147 1.72 12.88 5.15
N VAL A 148 2.44 11.88 4.69
CA VAL A 148 2.38 11.40 3.31
C VAL A 148 1.61 10.09 3.28
N LYS A 149 0.77 9.92 2.27
CA LYS A 149 0.10 8.68 1.94
C LYS A 149 0.38 8.32 0.50
N VAL A 150 0.82 7.10 0.24
CA VAL A 150 1.06 6.58 -1.10
C VAL A 150 0.28 5.29 -1.27
N THR A 151 -0.38 5.12 -2.42
CA THR A 151 -1.04 3.86 -2.79
C THR A 151 -0.44 3.29 -4.05
N ARG A 152 -0.41 1.96 -4.15
CA ARG A 152 -0.03 1.23 -5.37
C ARG A 152 -0.99 0.08 -5.67
N ASP A 153 -1.46 -0.03 -6.90
CA ASP A 153 -2.27 -1.17 -7.37
C ASP A 153 -1.40 -2.29 -8.01
N ALA A 154 -2.04 -3.38 -8.45
CA ALA A 154 -1.34 -4.49 -9.13
C ALA A 154 -0.83 -4.15 -10.54
N LEU A 155 -1.31 -3.07 -11.15
CA LEU A 155 -0.83 -2.56 -12.43
C LEU A 155 0.35 -1.61 -12.25
N GLY A 156 0.80 -1.35 -11.03
CA GLY A 156 1.87 -0.40 -10.73
C GLY A 156 1.46 1.04 -10.90
N THR A 157 0.17 1.34 -10.83
CA THR A 157 -0.34 2.70 -10.72
C THR A 157 -0.05 3.19 -9.31
N TRP A 158 0.65 4.32 -9.21
CA TRP A 158 1.00 4.99 -7.97
C TRP A 158 0.16 6.27 -7.85
N SER A 159 -0.37 6.50 -6.64
CA SER A 159 -1.05 7.74 -6.26
C SER A 159 -0.40 8.29 -5.00
N ILE A 160 -0.17 9.60 -4.96
CA ILE A 160 0.51 10.27 -3.84
C ILE A 160 -0.40 11.35 -3.29
N PHE A 161 -0.55 11.34 -1.97
CA PHE A 161 -1.34 12.30 -1.22
C PHE A 161 -0.53 12.82 -0.04
N ALA A 162 -0.84 14.02 0.41
CA ALA A 162 -0.22 14.60 1.59
C ALA A 162 -1.19 15.46 2.40
N ASP A 163 -0.90 15.57 3.70
CA ASP A 163 -1.41 16.62 4.57
C ASP A 163 -0.21 17.45 5.07
N PRO A 164 -0.01 18.68 4.55
CA PRO A 164 1.14 19.53 4.87
C PRO A 164 1.07 20.18 6.27
N THR A 165 0.08 19.78 7.08
CA THR A 165 0.00 20.15 8.50
C THR A 165 0.38 19.00 9.44
N GLY A 166 0.72 17.83 8.87
CA GLY A 166 0.88 16.60 9.64
C GLY A 166 -0.44 16.02 10.14
N GLY A 167 -1.57 16.45 9.58
CA GLY A 167 -2.90 15.91 9.86
C GLY A 167 -3.23 14.65 9.04
N VAL A 168 -4.51 14.31 8.95
CA VAL A 168 -5.02 13.16 8.17
C VAL A 168 -5.95 13.61 7.04
N ALA A 169 -6.01 14.91 6.75
CA ALA A 169 -6.82 15.48 5.69
C ALA A 169 -6.03 15.44 4.37
N PHE A 170 -5.76 14.23 3.88
CA PHE A 170 -4.97 13.99 2.69
C PHE A 170 -5.57 14.66 1.44
N ALA A 171 -4.76 15.48 0.76
CA ALA A 171 -5.04 16.01 -0.57
C ALA A 171 -4.14 15.33 -1.59
N SER A 172 -4.61 15.18 -2.83
CA SER A 172 -3.79 14.64 -3.91
C SER A 172 -2.63 15.58 -4.25
N GLU A 173 -1.44 15.04 -4.42
CA GLU A 173 -0.25 15.78 -4.84
C GLU A 173 -0.18 15.95 -6.37
N GLY A 174 -1.01 15.24 -7.16
CA GLY A 174 -1.00 15.30 -8.62
C GLY A 174 -1.75 14.14 -9.28
N ASP A 175 -1.56 13.95 -10.59
CA ASP A 175 -2.15 12.84 -11.33
C ASP A 175 -1.44 11.51 -11.03
N ASP A 176 -2.19 10.42 -11.07
CA ASP A 176 -1.63 9.07 -10.97
C ASP A 176 -0.62 8.77 -12.09
N PHE A 177 0.37 7.94 -11.81
CA PHE A 177 1.37 7.52 -12.80
C PHE A 177 1.71 6.03 -12.67
N VAL A 178 2.23 5.42 -13.74
CA VAL A 178 2.54 3.98 -13.76
C VAL A 178 4.05 3.75 -13.83
N ASP A 179 4.59 2.99 -12.89
CA ASP A 179 5.93 2.40 -12.99
C ASP A 179 5.94 1.02 -12.31
N ASN A 180 6.36 0.01 -13.08
CA ASN A 180 6.41 -1.40 -12.72
C ASN A 180 7.82 -1.99 -12.85
N THR A 181 8.85 -1.15 -12.78
CA THR A 181 10.24 -1.60 -12.92
C THR A 181 10.62 -2.59 -11.81
N HIS A 182 10.21 -2.32 -10.56
CA HIS A 182 10.45 -3.18 -9.42
C HIS A 182 9.11 -3.63 -8.82
N THR A 183 8.87 -4.94 -8.81
CA THR A 183 7.56 -5.52 -8.45
C THR A 183 7.61 -6.36 -7.17
N SER A 184 8.73 -6.30 -6.44
CA SER A 184 8.92 -6.98 -5.16
C SER A 184 9.61 -6.05 -4.16
N THR A 185 9.34 -6.27 -2.89
CA THR A 185 9.99 -5.57 -1.78
C THR A 185 10.47 -6.57 -0.72
N SER A 186 11.47 -6.18 0.05
CA SER A 186 11.91 -6.88 1.26
C SER A 186 12.01 -5.95 2.47
N TYR A 187 12.06 -4.63 2.25
CA TYR A 187 12.24 -3.63 3.29
C TYR A 187 11.45 -2.34 3.02
N PHE A 188 11.02 -1.71 4.11
CA PHE A 188 10.60 -0.32 4.20
C PHE A 188 11.63 0.43 5.06
N GLY A 189 11.81 1.73 4.87
CA GLY A 189 12.59 2.49 5.85
C GLY A 189 12.89 3.94 5.53
N PHE A 190 13.66 4.56 6.43
CA PHE A 190 14.00 5.97 6.39
C PHE A 190 15.49 6.16 6.15
N VAL A 191 15.82 7.25 5.47
CA VAL A 191 17.18 7.76 5.30
C VAL A 191 17.18 9.25 5.61
N ALA A 192 18.07 9.69 6.49
CA ALA A 192 18.30 11.09 6.81
C ALA A 192 19.70 11.50 6.35
N PHE A 193 19.77 12.43 5.40
CA PHE A 193 21.03 13.08 5.02
C PHE A 193 21.13 14.32 5.89
N HIS A 194 22.09 14.39 6.79
CA HIS A 194 22.20 15.51 7.73
C HIS A 194 23.56 16.21 7.65
N THR A 195 23.54 17.51 7.93
CA THR A 195 24.73 18.26 8.29
C THR A 195 24.94 18.25 9.81
N LYS A 196 26.11 18.70 10.27
CA LYS A 196 26.45 18.84 11.70
C LYS A 196 25.41 19.60 12.51
N THR A 197 24.78 20.62 11.90
CA THR A 197 23.82 21.50 12.56
C THR A 197 22.40 20.92 12.65
N ASN A 198 22.06 19.92 11.83
CA ASN A 198 20.72 19.33 11.76
C ASN A 198 20.67 17.86 12.17
N LYS A 199 21.74 17.33 12.76
CA LYS A 199 21.84 15.93 13.22
C LYS A 199 20.77 15.45 14.21
N TYR A 200 19.99 16.38 14.79
CA TYR A 200 18.90 16.13 15.74
C TYR A 200 17.51 16.53 15.24
N ASN A 201 17.41 17.02 14.01
CA ASN A 201 16.21 17.75 13.58
C ASN A 201 15.35 16.99 12.55
N PHE A 202 15.58 15.69 12.38
CA PHE A 202 14.75 14.81 11.56
C PHE A 202 13.92 13.91 12.45
N TYR A 203 12.61 13.89 12.23
CA TYR A 203 11.64 13.13 12.99
C TYR A 203 10.75 12.34 12.03
N PHE A 204 10.42 11.12 12.43
CA PHE A 204 9.52 10.21 11.71
C PHE A 204 8.52 9.63 12.70
N ASP A 205 7.28 9.45 12.25
CA ASP A 205 6.21 9.00 13.12
C ASP A 205 5.05 8.39 12.32
N ASP A 206 4.06 7.83 13.00
CA ASP A 206 2.78 7.37 12.44
C ASP A 206 2.93 6.49 11.18
N VAL A 207 3.82 5.50 11.25
CA VAL A 207 4.13 4.61 10.14
C VAL A 207 3.08 3.52 10.04
N SER A 208 2.49 3.39 8.86
CA SER A 208 1.59 2.30 8.50
C SER A 208 1.93 1.78 7.11
N VAL A 209 2.09 0.47 6.97
CA VAL A 209 2.17 -0.22 5.67
C VAL A 209 1.12 -1.31 5.67
N ALA A 210 0.01 -1.06 4.99
CA ALA A 210 -1.16 -1.92 5.04
C ALA A 210 -1.64 -2.30 3.64
N ALA A 211 -2.16 -3.52 3.52
CA ALA A 211 -2.90 -3.92 2.34
C ALA A 211 -4.28 -3.26 2.36
N PHE A 212 -4.79 -2.89 1.19
CA PHE A 212 -6.19 -2.52 0.99
C PHE A 212 -6.84 -3.50 0.02
N ASP A 213 -8.16 -3.63 0.08
CA ASP A 213 -8.86 -4.53 -0.81
C ASP A 213 -8.82 -4.01 -2.25
N PRO A 214 -8.42 -4.83 -3.24
CA PRO A 214 -8.50 -4.44 -4.64
C PRO A 214 -9.92 -4.01 -5.01
N PRO A 215 -10.11 -3.06 -5.96
CA PRO A 215 -11.45 -2.68 -6.42
C PRO A 215 -12.21 -3.91 -6.93
N PHE A 216 -13.52 -3.92 -6.74
CA PHE A 216 -14.35 -5.04 -7.17
C PHE A 216 -14.23 -5.31 -8.68
N GLY A 217 -13.96 -6.57 -9.04
CA GLY A 217 -13.79 -6.99 -10.42
C GLY A 217 -13.47 -8.48 -10.57
N LEU A 218 -13.46 -8.95 -11.81
CA LEU A 218 -13.07 -10.32 -12.15
C LEU A 218 -11.54 -10.43 -12.17
N ALA A 219 -10.98 -11.28 -11.31
CA ALA A 219 -9.55 -11.52 -11.21
C ALA A 219 -9.07 -12.57 -12.22
N SER A 220 -9.78 -13.71 -12.34
CA SER A 220 -9.42 -14.77 -13.29
C SER A 220 -10.58 -15.72 -13.59
N VAL A 221 -10.40 -16.58 -14.60
CA VAL A 221 -11.34 -17.63 -14.98
C VAL A 221 -10.59 -18.93 -15.25
N ASP A 222 -10.98 -20.00 -14.57
CA ASP A 222 -10.46 -21.35 -14.79
C ASP A 222 -11.48 -22.25 -15.48
N VAL A 223 -11.00 -23.19 -16.29
CA VAL A 223 -11.82 -24.27 -16.84
C VAL A 223 -11.68 -25.49 -15.93
N GLU A 224 -12.69 -25.76 -15.11
CA GLU A 224 -12.66 -26.86 -14.13
C GLU A 224 -13.15 -28.21 -14.69
N GLY A 225 -13.75 -28.20 -15.87
CA GLY A 225 -14.29 -29.40 -16.49
C GLY A 225 -14.74 -29.14 -17.92
N SER A 226 -15.33 -30.16 -18.56
CA SER A 226 -15.84 -30.02 -19.91
C SER A 226 -17.06 -29.11 -20.00
N GLN A 227 -17.72 -28.76 -18.90
CA GLN A 227 -18.95 -27.94 -18.86
C GLN A 227 -18.88 -26.77 -17.87
N SER A 228 -17.76 -26.59 -17.17
CA SER A 228 -17.71 -25.71 -16.01
C SER A 228 -16.57 -24.71 -16.07
N LEU A 229 -16.91 -23.47 -15.72
CA LEU A 229 -15.97 -22.36 -15.54
C LEU A 229 -16.01 -21.91 -14.09
N ARG A 230 -14.85 -21.70 -13.48
CA ARG A 230 -14.69 -21.07 -12.18
C ARG A 230 -14.26 -19.63 -12.39
N LEU A 231 -15.04 -18.70 -11.88
CA LEU A 231 -14.72 -17.27 -11.91
C LEU A 231 -14.18 -16.90 -10.54
N HIS A 232 -13.06 -16.20 -10.51
CA HIS A 232 -12.46 -15.65 -9.28
C HIS A 232 -12.59 -14.13 -9.34
N PHE A 233 -13.17 -13.53 -8.30
CA PHE A 233 -13.31 -12.08 -8.16
C PHE A 233 -12.32 -11.54 -7.13
N THR A 234 -12.12 -10.24 -7.14
CA THR A 234 -11.21 -9.53 -6.24
C THR A 234 -11.79 -9.33 -4.83
N GLN A 235 -13.11 -9.44 -4.67
CA GLN A 235 -13.81 -9.33 -3.40
C GLN A 235 -14.97 -10.33 -3.31
N GLY A 236 -15.50 -10.52 -2.11
CA GLY A 236 -16.69 -11.34 -1.88
C GLY A 236 -17.92 -10.83 -2.64
N LEU A 237 -18.75 -11.76 -3.11
CA LEU A 237 -19.86 -11.47 -4.02
C LEU A 237 -21.21 -11.37 -3.31
N ASP A 238 -22.09 -10.51 -3.81
CA ASP A 238 -23.51 -10.56 -3.46
C ASP A 238 -24.16 -11.78 -4.13
N ALA A 239 -24.69 -12.69 -3.32
CA ALA A 239 -25.30 -13.94 -3.79
C ALA A 239 -26.45 -13.72 -4.78
N THR A 240 -27.26 -12.67 -4.61
CA THR A 240 -28.41 -12.42 -5.49
C THR A 240 -27.95 -12.10 -6.91
N SER A 241 -26.94 -11.25 -7.04
CA SER A 241 -26.35 -10.88 -8.33
C SER A 241 -25.52 -12.01 -8.93
N ALA A 242 -24.71 -12.68 -8.12
CA ALA A 242 -23.75 -13.68 -8.57
C ALA A 242 -24.38 -15.03 -8.94
N GLU A 243 -25.49 -15.42 -8.30
CA GLU A 243 -26.21 -16.67 -8.62
C GLU A 243 -27.30 -16.48 -9.69
N SER A 244 -27.48 -15.26 -10.20
CA SER A 244 -28.38 -14.97 -11.31
C SER A 244 -27.75 -15.36 -12.64
N VAL A 245 -28.17 -16.50 -13.21
CA VAL A 245 -27.63 -17.01 -14.49
C VAL A 245 -27.75 -16.03 -15.66
N SER A 246 -28.72 -15.11 -15.64
CA SER A 246 -28.88 -14.09 -16.69
C SER A 246 -27.78 -13.05 -16.71
N ASN A 247 -26.98 -12.96 -15.64
CA ASN A 247 -25.86 -12.04 -15.54
C ASN A 247 -24.61 -12.56 -16.26
N TYR A 248 -24.65 -13.78 -16.78
CA TYR A 248 -23.54 -14.40 -17.49
C TYR A 248 -23.98 -14.80 -18.90
N THR A 249 -23.14 -14.53 -19.90
CA THR A 249 -23.38 -15.00 -21.27
C THR A 249 -22.09 -15.45 -21.90
N LEU A 250 -22.05 -16.71 -22.34
CA LEU A 250 -20.95 -17.30 -23.07
C LEU A 250 -21.25 -17.30 -24.58
N SER A 251 -20.29 -16.85 -25.36
CA SER A 251 -20.34 -16.83 -26.83
C SER A 251 -20.42 -18.23 -27.45
N ASN A 252 -20.36 -18.33 -28.78
CA ASN A 252 -20.36 -19.59 -29.54
C ASN A 252 -21.61 -20.45 -29.32
N GLY A 253 -22.75 -19.81 -29.02
CA GLY A 253 -24.06 -20.48 -28.93
C GLY A 253 -24.40 -21.05 -27.55
N TYR A 254 -23.50 -20.95 -26.56
CA TYR A 254 -23.75 -21.45 -25.19
C TYR A 254 -24.73 -20.57 -24.41
N ALA A 255 -24.76 -19.26 -24.70
CA ALA A 255 -25.65 -18.29 -24.05
C ALA A 255 -25.50 -18.29 -22.51
N THR A 256 -26.59 -18.30 -21.75
CA THR A 256 -26.54 -18.29 -20.29
C THR A 256 -26.21 -19.69 -19.73
N PRO A 257 -25.44 -19.80 -18.64
CA PRO A 257 -25.20 -21.08 -17.99
C PRO A 257 -26.49 -21.70 -17.43
N SER A 258 -26.48 -23.02 -17.24
CA SER A 258 -27.55 -23.75 -16.56
C SER A 258 -27.59 -23.48 -15.05
N SER A 259 -26.44 -23.14 -14.45
CA SER A 259 -26.34 -22.71 -13.05
C SER A 259 -25.16 -21.76 -12.84
N ALA A 260 -25.31 -20.87 -11.88
CA ALA A 260 -24.26 -20.05 -11.30
C ALA A 260 -24.36 -20.20 -9.78
N LEU A 261 -23.29 -20.64 -9.12
CA LEU A 261 -23.28 -20.92 -7.69
C LEU A 261 -22.03 -20.33 -7.05
N ILE A 262 -22.19 -19.54 -5.99
CA ILE A 262 -21.04 -19.11 -5.19
C ILE A 262 -20.41 -20.33 -4.51
N ASP A 263 -19.09 -20.37 -4.44
CA ASP A 263 -18.40 -21.41 -3.69
C ASP A 263 -18.64 -21.23 -2.19
N ALA A 264 -19.21 -22.25 -1.55
CA ALA A 264 -19.53 -22.19 -0.11
C ALA A 264 -18.29 -22.02 0.79
N SER A 265 -17.09 -22.32 0.27
CA SER A 265 -15.82 -22.13 0.96
C SER A 265 -15.10 -20.84 0.58
N ASN A 266 -15.46 -20.21 -0.54
CA ASN A 266 -14.81 -19.01 -1.08
C ASN A 266 -15.87 -18.07 -1.68
N ALA A 267 -16.28 -17.05 -0.93
CA ALA A 267 -17.37 -16.15 -1.31
C ALA A 267 -17.05 -15.21 -2.49
N ASP A 268 -15.78 -15.16 -2.91
CA ASP A 268 -15.26 -14.43 -4.07
C ASP A 268 -15.25 -15.29 -5.36
N GLN A 269 -15.77 -16.52 -5.31
CA GLN A 269 -15.75 -17.44 -6.44
C GLN A 269 -17.14 -17.87 -6.87
N VAL A 270 -17.35 -17.99 -8.18
CA VAL A 270 -18.59 -18.54 -8.78
C VAL A 270 -18.26 -19.68 -9.72
N LEU A 271 -18.95 -20.80 -9.54
CA LEU A 271 -18.99 -21.88 -10.52
C LEU A 271 -20.13 -21.66 -11.50
N LEU A 272 -19.80 -21.46 -12.76
CA LEU A 272 -20.76 -21.55 -13.86
C LEU A 272 -20.76 -22.96 -14.43
N THR A 273 -21.94 -23.54 -14.62
CA THR A 273 -22.10 -24.83 -15.32
C THR A 273 -22.99 -24.67 -16.54
N PHE A 274 -22.54 -25.14 -17.69
CA PHE A 274 -23.26 -25.10 -18.96
C PHE A 274 -23.86 -26.45 -19.30
N ALA A 275 -24.87 -26.47 -20.18
CA ALA A 275 -25.59 -27.68 -20.54
C ALA A 275 -24.80 -28.61 -21.48
N ASP A 276 -23.90 -28.05 -22.29
CA ASP A 276 -23.15 -28.76 -23.32
C ASP A 276 -21.65 -28.71 -23.02
N ASP A 277 -20.92 -29.75 -23.43
CA ASP A 277 -19.46 -29.78 -23.33
C ASP A 277 -18.83 -28.69 -24.21
N PHE A 278 -17.78 -28.04 -23.70
CA PHE A 278 -16.96 -27.07 -24.40
C PHE A 278 -16.20 -27.74 -25.55
N SER A 279 -16.34 -27.17 -26.74
CA SER A 279 -15.50 -27.48 -27.88
C SER A 279 -14.17 -26.73 -27.79
N ASN A 280 -13.12 -27.20 -28.47
CA ASN A 280 -11.88 -26.44 -28.56
C ASN A 280 -12.08 -25.19 -29.43
N ASN A 281 -12.25 -24.02 -28.81
CA ASN A 281 -12.50 -22.73 -29.46
C ASN A 281 -12.12 -21.58 -28.52
N ASP A 282 -12.07 -20.37 -29.07
CA ASP A 282 -11.95 -19.14 -28.28
C ASP A 282 -13.34 -18.67 -27.87
N TYR A 283 -13.50 -18.37 -26.58
CA TYR A 283 -14.79 -17.96 -25.99
C TYR A 283 -14.69 -16.57 -25.37
N ILE A 284 -15.76 -15.79 -25.53
CA ILE A 284 -16.02 -14.57 -24.79
C ILE A 284 -17.09 -14.87 -23.74
N LEU A 285 -16.76 -14.66 -22.47
CA LEU A 285 -17.69 -14.62 -21.36
C LEU A 285 -18.02 -13.15 -21.04
N THR A 286 -19.29 -12.79 -21.11
CA THR A 286 -19.79 -11.46 -20.73
C THR A 286 -20.47 -11.53 -19.38
N LEU A 287 -20.08 -10.63 -18.47
CA LEU A 287 -20.66 -10.47 -17.14
C LEU A 287 -21.42 -9.14 -17.10
N ASN A 288 -22.61 -9.13 -16.51
CA ASN A 288 -23.44 -7.94 -16.34
C ASN A 288 -24.03 -7.90 -14.93
N ASN A 289 -24.07 -6.73 -14.30
CA ASN A 289 -24.74 -6.52 -13.00
C ASN A 289 -24.28 -7.51 -11.91
N ILE A 290 -23.00 -7.85 -11.88
CA ILE A 290 -22.39 -8.57 -10.75
C ILE A 290 -21.97 -7.51 -9.74
N ASN A 291 -22.31 -7.72 -8.47
CA ASN A 291 -21.98 -6.81 -7.37
C ASN A 291 -21.13 -7.55 -6.32
N ASN A 292 -20.30 -6.80 -5.59
CA ASN A 292 -19.69 -7.28 -4.36
C ASN A 292 -20.72 -7.37 -3.22
N ALA A 293 -20.34 -8.04 -2.13
CA ALA A 293 -21.15 -8.17 -0.93
C ALA A 293 -21.22 -6.85 -0.14
N ASP A 294 -20.19 -6.01 -0.21
CA ASP A 294 -20.11 -4.72 0.48
C ASP A 294 -20.66 -3.59 -0.41
N GLN A 295 -21.90 -3.18 -0.15
CA GLN A 295 -22.64 -2.20 -0.97
C GLN A 295 -22.11 -0.74 -0.90
N ASP A 296 -20.92 -0.52 -0.32
CA ASP A 296 -20.35 0.82 -0.13
C ASP A 296 -19.43 1.27 -1.29
N GLU A 297 -19.22 0.44 -2.32
CA GLU A 297 -18.41 0.77 -3.51
C GLU A 297 -19.25 1.08 -4.77
N THR A 298 -20.37 1.80 -4.64
CA THR A 298 -21.19 2.25 -5.79
C THR A 298 -20.68 3.53 -6.45
#